data_AF-A0A951JMX9-F1
#
_entry.id   AF-A0A951JMX9-F1
#
_cell.length_a   1.000
_cell.length_b   1.000
_cell.length_c   1.000
_cell.angle_alpha   90.00
_cell.angle_beta   90.00
_cell.angle_gamma   90.00
#
_symmetry.space_group_name_H-M   'P 1'
#
loop_
_entity.id
_entity.type
_entity.pdbx_description
1 polymer ?
#
loop_
_entity_poly.entity_id
_entity_poly.type
_entity_poly.pdbx_seq_one_letter_code
_entity_poly.pdbx_strand_id
1 'polypeptide(L)'
;MSDFLVNVHSMLRWFVVVGLIGGGAYALLRAPSDRRFEPRVFVAAAIIVDVEVTLGILLYLVNAGWGQGLFMAVIHPAMSIAGLGLVHAGLVRARRSDIPGDAYRTVGAAFLVGIIVIVLGVPWGR
;
A
#
# COMPACT_ATOMS: atom_id res chain seq x y z
N MET A 1 -23.55 -11.68 0.55
CA MET A 1 -22.99 -10.40 1.06
C MET A 1 -21.47 -10.47 1.15
N SER A 2 -20.90 -11.54 1.73
CA SER A 2 -19.45 -11.81 1.79
C SER A 2 -18.78 -11.79 0.42
N ASP A 3 -19.34 -12.50 -0.57
CA ASP A 3 -18.67 -12.73 -1.85
C ASP A 3 -18.50 -11.46 -2.67
N PHE A 4 -19.48 -10.54 -2.56
CA PHE A 4 -19.37 -9.22 -3.15
C PHE A 4 -18.23 -8.42 -2.53
N LEU A 5 -18.12 -8.37 -1.20
CA LEU A 5 -17.05 -7.66 -0.51
C LEU A 5 -15.66 -8.26 -0.80
N VAL A 6 -15.57 -9.60 -0.87
CA VAL A 6 -14.36 -10.32 -1.26
C VAL A 6 -13.96 -9.98 -2.69
N ASN A 7 -14.92 -9.94 -3.63
CA ASN A 7 -14.65 -9.56 -5.02
C ASN A 7 -14.18 -8.10 -5.13
N VAL A 8 -14.81 -7.18 -4.40
CA VAL A 8 -14.40 -5.77 -4.36
C VAL A 8 -12.99 -5.63 -3.79
N HIS A 9 -12.66 -6.31 -2.70
CA HIS A 9 -11.31 -6.34 -2.13
C HIS A 9 -10.28 -6.89 -3.13
N SER A 10 -10.58 -8.03 -3.76
CA SER A 10 -9.70 -8.64 -4.76
C SER A 10 -9.46 -7.72 -5.97
N MET A 11 -10.46 -6.94 -6.38
CA MET A 11 -10.33 -5.94 -7.43
C MET A 11 -9.49 -4.73 -6.97
N LEU A 12 -9.75 -4.22 -5.76
CA LEU A 12 -9.03 -3.09 -5.16
C LEU A 12 -7.53 -3.34 -5.02
N ARG A 13 -7.11 -4.60 -4.78
CA ARG A 13 -5.71 -5.01 -4.82
C ARG A 13 -4.98 -4.55 -6.09
N TRP A 14 -5.61 -4.63 -7.26
CA TRP A 14 -4.98 -4.19 -8.50
C TRP A 14 -4.77 -2.68 -8.56
N PHE A 15 -5.68 -1.91 -7.97
CA PHE A 15 -5.50 -0.46 -7.81
C PHE A 15 -4.37 -0.13 -6.83
N VAL A 16 -4.18 -0.92 -5.76
CA VAL A 16 -3.01 -0.80 -4.88
C VAL A 16 -1.71 -1.06 -5.65
N VAL A 17 -1.66 -2.15 -6.42
CA VAL A 17 -0.47 -2.51 -7.22
C VAL A 17 -0.12 -1.39 -8.19
N VAL A 18 -1.09 -0.93 -8.99
CA VAL A 18 -0.88 0.17 -9.94
C VAL A 18 -0.53 1.47 -9.24
N GLY A 19 -1.20 1.79 -8.13
CA GLY A 19 -0.98 3.01 -7.36
C GLY A 19 0.41 3.09 -6.74
N LEU A 20 0.89 2.00 -6.14
CA LEU A 20 2.20 1.97 -5.48
C LEU A 20 3.35 1.81 -6.48
N ILE A 21 3.22 0.96 -7.51
CA ILE A 21 4.25 0.85 -8.55
C ILE A 21 4.31 2.14 -9.37
N GLY A 22 3.16 2.63 -9.84
CA GLY A 22 3.06 3.86 -10.62
C GLY A 22 3.51 5.08 -9.84
N GLY A 23 3.06 5.22 -8.58
CA GLY A 23 3.52 6.28 -7.68
C GLY A 23 5.01 6.19 -7.37
N GLY A 24 5.52 4.99 -7.11
CA GLY A 24 6.94 4.73 -6.87
C GLY A 24 7.81 5.12 -8.06
N ALA A 25 7.47 4.63 -9.26
CA ALA A 25 8.17 4.96 -10.50
C ALA A 25 8.10 6.45 -10.80
N TYR A 26 6.91 7.07 -10.69
CA TYR A 26 6.73 8.51 -10.87
C TYR A 26 7.61 9.33 -9.93
N ALA A 27 7.71 8.93 -8.65
CA ALA A 27 8.56 9.59 -7.68
C ALA A 27 10.04 9.49 -8.08
N LEU A 28 10.52 8.29 -8.43
CA LEU A 28 11.91 8.09 -8.83
C LEU A 28 12.29 8.85 -10.12
N LEU A 29 11.36 8.96 -11.07
CA LEU A 29 11.56 9.78 -12.28
C LEU A 29 11.65 11.29 -11.96
N ARG A 30 10.99 11.75 -10.90
CA ARG A 30 11.05 13.15 -10.44
C ARG A 30 12.15 13.44 -9.44
N ALA A 31 12.80 12.42 -8.86
CA ALA A 31 13.87 12.59 -7.89
C ALA A 31 15.05 13.46 -8.36
N PRO A 32 15.48 13.43 -9.64
CA PRO A 32 16.53 14.33 -10.13
C PRO A 32 16.08 15.80 -10.30
N SER A 33 14.79 16.10 -10.12
CA SER A 33 14.23 17.44 -10.33
C SER A 33 14.36 18.31 -9.07
N ASP A 34 14.58 19.60 -9.30
CA ASP A 34 14.47 20.69 -8.33
C ASP A 34 13.01 21.12 -8.04
N ARG A 35 12.04 20.56 -8.78
CA ARG A 35 10.63 20.86 -8.61
C ARG A 35 10.19 20.52 -7.20
N ARG A 36 9.41 21.42 -6.61
CA ARG A 36 8.79 21.23 -5.30
C ARG A 36 8.09 19.87 -5.21
N PHE A 37 8.21 19.23 -4.06
CA PHE A 37 7.51 17.98 -3.78
C PHE A 37 5.99 18.22 -3.76
N GLU A 38 5.27 17.52 -4.62
CA GLU A 38 3.81 17.59 -4.71
C GLU A 38 3.19 16.29 -4.18
N PRO A 39 2.58 16.29 -2.98
CA PRO A 39 2.16 15.06 -2.33
C PRO A 39 0.88 14.44 -2.91
N ARG A 40 0.13 15.17 -3.75
CA ARG A 40 -1.26 14.82 -4.12
C ARG A 40 -1.38 13.42 -4.73
N VAL A 41 -0.50 13.08 -5.66
CA VAL A 41 -0.50 11.76 -6.33
C VAL A 41 -0.18 10.65 -5.34
N PHE A 42 0.78 10.87 -4.44
CA PHE A 42 1.17 9.88 -3.43
C PHE A 42 0.09 9.70 -2.35
N VAL A 43 -0.61 10.77 -1.98
CA VAL A 43 -1.77 10.69 -1.08
C VAL A 43 -2.88 9.87 -1.70
N ALA A 44 -3.19 10.06 -2.99
CA ALA A 44 -4.23 9.29 -3.65
C ALA A 44 -3.90 7.79 -3.63
N ALA A 45 -2.64 7.41 -3.90
CA ALA A 45 -2.20 6.03 -3.77
C ALA A 45 -2.28 5.50 -2.33
N ALA A 46 -1.89 6.30 -1.34
CA ALA A 46 -2.00 5.91 0.07
C ALA A 46 -3.46 5.68 0.50
N ILE A 47 -4.39 6.52 0.05
CA ILE A 47 -5.84 6.34 0.30
C ILE A 47 -6.35 5.03 -0.29
N ILE A 48 -5.89 4.64 -1.49
CA ILE A 48 -6.27 3.35 -2.08
C ILE A 48 -5.78 2.19 -1.19
N VAL A 49 -4.57 2.27 -0.63
CA VAL A 49 -4.06 1.29 0.35
C VAL A 49 -4.90 1.31 1.63
N ASP A 50 -5.28 2.50 2.13
CA ASP A 50 -6.12 2.64 3.33
C ASP A 50 -7.45 1.92 3.15
N VAL A 51 -8.12 2.14 2.02
CA VAL A 51 -9.40 1.51 1.69
C VAL A 51 -9.23 -0.01 1.57
N GLU A 52 -8.19 -0.48 0.88
CA GLU A 52 -7.93 -1.91 0.69
C GLU A 52 -7.68 -2.63 2.02
N VAL A 53 -6.80 -2.09 2.86
CA VAL A 53 -6.46 -2.71 4.16
C VAL A 53 -7.65 -2.62 5.12
N THR A 54 -8.39 -1.51 5.11
CA THR A 54 -9.61 -1.38 5.93
C THR A 54 -10.65 -2.44 5.53
N LEU A 55 -10.89 -2.63 4.24
CA LEU A 55 -11.80 -3.65 3.75
C LEU A 55 -11.30 -5.07 4.10
N GLY A 56 -9.99 -5.31 4.00
CA GLY A 56 -9.36 -6.56 4.41
C GLY A 56 -9.55 -6.86 5.91
N ILE A 57 -9.42 -5.85 6.78
CA ILE A 57 -9.69 -5.99 8.22
C ILE A 57 -11.17 -6.32 8.46
N LEU A 58 -12.10 -5.64 7.79
CA LEU A 58 -13.52 -5.95 7.90
C LEU A 58 -13.83 -7.38 7.48
N LEU A 59 -13.26 -7.84 6.35
CA LEU A 59 -13.39 -9.22 5.88
C LEU A 59 -12.77 -10.22 6.85
N TYR A 60 -11.62 -9.90 7.45
CA TYR A 60 -10.98 -10.72 8.46
C TYR A 60 -11.88 -10.93 9.68
N LEU A 61 -12.55 -9.87 10.14
CA LEU A 61 -13.46 -9.95 11.28
C LEU A 61 -14.75 -10.71 10.95
N VAL A 62 -15.38 -10.40 9.82
CA VAL A 62 -16.68 -11.00 9.41
C VAL A 62 -16.53 -12.49 9.07
N ASN A 63 -15.41 -12.89 8.46
CA ASN A 63 -15.19 -14.28 8.03
C ASN A 63 -14.40 -15.11 9.04
N ALA A 64 -14.29 -14.66 10.29
CA ALA A 64 -13.49 -15.32 11.33
C ALA A 64 -12.09 -15.71 10.83
N GLY A 65 -11.37 -14.76 10.24
CA GLY A 65 -10.09 -14.97 9.55
C GLY A 65 -9.02 -15.65 10.40
N TRP A 66 -9.11 -15.51 11.73
CA TRP A 66 -8.27 -16.22 12.70
C TRP A 66 -8.36 -17.75 12.60
N GLY A 67 -9.45 -18.30 12.06
CA GLY A 67 -9.64 -19.74 11.86
C GLY A 67 -9.09 -20.29 10.52
N GLN A 68 -8.57 -19.45 9.62
CA GLN A 68 -8.29 -19.82 8.22
C GLN A 68 -6.84 -20.25 7.94
N GLY A 69 -6.17 -20.83 8.94
CA GLY A 69 -4.77 -21.27 8.89
C GLY A 69 -3.76 -20.12 9.02
N LEU A 70 -2.50 -20.45 9.35
CA LEU A 70 -1.46 -19.47 9.70
C LEU A 70 -1.34 -18.31 8.69
N PHE A 71 -1.40 -18.62 7.38
CA PHE A 71 -1.24 -17.60 6.36
C PHE A 71 -2.35 -16.54 6.41
N MET A 72 -3.62 -16.94 6.41
CA MET A 72 -4.73 -15.97 6.44
C MET A 72 -4.96 -15.39 7.83
N ALA A 73 -4.72 -16.18 8.87
CA ALA A 73 -4.93 -15.76 10.25
C ALA A 73 -3.91 -14.71 10.70
N VAL A 74 -2.67 -14.80 10.21
CA VAL A 74 -1.54 -13.99 10.73
C VAL A 74 -0.75 -13.33 9.62
N ILE A 75 -0.21 -14.09 8.67
CA ILE A 75 0.79 -13.57 7.70
C ILE A 75 0.16 -12.51 6.79
N HIS A 76 -0.98 -12.81 6.18
CA HIS A 76 -1.70 -11.92 5.26
C HIS A 76 -2.05 -10.56 5.91
N PRO A 77 -2.77 -10.50 7.06
CA PRO A 77 -3.09 -9.23 7.70
C PRO A 77 -1.84 -8.51 8.23
N ALA A 78 -0.84 -9.23 8.74
CA ALA A 78 0.41 -8.63 9.23
C ALA A 78 1.19 -7.94 8.10
N MET A 79 1.35 -8.60 6.95
CA MET A 79 2.02 -8.02 5.79
C MET A 79 1.25 -6.82 5.23
N SER A 80 -0.08 -6.89 5.21
CA SER A 80 -0.93 -5.77 4.76
C SER A 80 -0.78 -4.53 5.66
N ILE A 81 -0.80 -4.73 6.98
CA ILE A 81 -0.59 -3.64 7.97
C ILE A 81 0.85 -3.11 7.90
N ALA A 82 1.85 -3.97 7.74
CA ALA A 82 3.23 -3.56 7.59
C ALA A 82 3.44 -2.71 6.31
N GLY A 83 2.86 -3.14 5.19
CA GLY A 83 2.87 -2.40 3.93
C GLY A 83 2.20 -1.03 4.04
N LEU A 84 1.02 -0.98 4.67
CA LEU A 84 0.33 0.27 5.00
C LEU A 84 1.22 1.22 5.81
N GLY A 85 1.84 0.69 6.87
CA GLY A 85 2.76 1.46 7.72
C GLY A 85 3.94 2.03 6.95
N LEU A 86 4.57 1.24 6.06
CA LEU A 86 5.69 1.68 5.22
C LEU A 86 5.28 2.81 4.25
N VAL A 87 4.14 2.68 3.59
CA VAL A 87 3.59 3.68 2.67
C VAL A 87 3.39 5.02 3.39
N HIS A 88 2.74 5.01 4.56
CA HIS A 88 2.51 6.22 5.35
C HIS A 88 3.78 6.80 5.95
N ALA A 89 4.66 5.97 6.50
CA ALA A 89 5.94 6.41 7.05
C ALA A 89 6.80 7.10 5.98
N GLY A 90 6.85 6.53 4.77
CA GLY A 90 7.51 7.13 3.62
C GLY A 90 6.92 8.47 3.22
N LEU A 91 5.59 8.55 3.12
CA LEU A 91 4.90 9.78 2.77
C LEU A 91 5.09 10.90 3.82
N VAL A 92 4.98 10.56 5.11
CA VAL A 92 5.23 11.51 6.21
C VAL A 92 6.67 11.99 6.19
N ARG A 93 7.64 11.09 5.99
CA ARG A 93 9.05 11.44 5.92
C ARG A 93 9.36 12.32 4.71
N ALA A 94 8.80 12.02 3.54
CA ALA A 94 8.96 12.82 2.34
C ALA A 94 8.42 14.25 2.52
N ARG A 95 7.25 14.41 3.17
CA ARG A 95 6.66 15.73 3.46
C ARG A 95 7.49 16.59 4.40
N ARG A 96 8.36 15.98 5.21
CA ARG A 96 9.26 16.65 6.15
C ARG A 96 10.64 16.92 5.56
N SER A 97 10.89 16.56 4.30
CA SER A 97 12.17 16.79 3.66
C SER A 97 12.21 18.20 3.04
N ASP A 98 13.28 18.93 3.33
CA ASP A 98 13.53 20.27 2.77
C ASP A 98 14.13 20.21 1.36
N ILE A 99 14.62 19.04 0.95
CA ILE A 99 15.24 18.81 -0.37
C ILE A 99 14.22 18.05 -1.24
N PRO A 100 13.67 18.66 -2.31
CA PRO A 100 12.61 18.04 -3.09
C PRO A 100 13.00 16.68 -3.69
N GLY A 101 14.22 16.55 -4.20
CA GLY A 101 14.73 15.29 -4.74
C GLY A 101 14.75 14.17 -3.70
N ASP A 102 15.13 14.46 -2.46
CA ASP A 102 15.14 13.49 -1.37
C ASP A 102 13.73 13.11 -0.93
N ALA A 103 12.77 14.05 -0.95
CA ALA A 103 11.36 13.77 -0.73
C ALA A 103 10.83 12.74 -1.73
N TYR A 104 11.10 12.96 -3.03
CA TYR A 104 10.70 12.03 -4.10
C TYR A 104 11.38 10.66 -3.98
N ARG A 105 12.69 10.60 -3.69
CA ARG A 105 13.39 9.31 -3.46
C ARG A 105 12.80 8.56 -2.27
N THR A 106 12.52 9.27 -1.18
CA THR A 106 12.00 8.69 0.06
C THR A 106 10.63 8.07 -0.17
N VAL A 107 9.68 8.82 -0.75
CA VAL A 107 8.34 8.27 -1.00
C VAL A 107 8.37 7.16 -2.05
N GLY A 108 9.23 7.30 -3.08
CA GLY A 108 9.39 6.31 -4.13
C GLY A 108 9.90 4.97 -3.60
N ALA A 109 10.98 5.00 -2.82
CA ALA A 109 11.53 3.81 -2.19
C ALA A 109 10.51 3.18 -1.22
N ALA A 110 9.84 3.97 -0.39
CA ALA A 110 8.86 3.46 0.56
C ALA A 110 7.66 2.80 -0.14
N PHE A 111 7.19 3.35 -1.26
CA PHE A 111 6.10 2.77 -2.04
C PHE A 111 6.50 1.45 -2.69
N LEU A 112 7.71 1.38 -3.25
CA LEU A 112 8.24 0.16 -3.87
C LEU A 112 8.50 -0.96 -2.84
N VAL A 113 9.04 -0.62 -1.68
CA VAL A 113 9.20 -1.59 -0.58
C VAL A 113 7.82 -1.99 -0.03
N GLY A 114 6.91 -1.03 0.15
CA GLY A 114 5.55 -1.27 0.62
C GLY A 114 4.79 -2.23 -0.28
N ILE A 115 4.87 -2.08 -1.61
CA ILE A 115 4.20 -3.01 -2.54
C ILE A 115 4.81 -4.41 -2.51
N ILE A 116 6.13 -4.54 -2.35
CA ILE A 116 6.78 -5.85 -2.20
C ILE A 116 6.20 -6.56 -0.96
N VAL A 117 6.11 -5.86 0.17
CA VAL A 117 5.53 -6.41 1.41
C VAL A 117 4.07 -6.81 1.19
N ILE A 118 3.24 -5.95 0.60
CA ILE A 118 1.82 -6.27 0.34
C ILE A 118 1.69 -7.48 -0.58
N VAL A 119 2.43 -7.55 -1.68
CA VAL A 119 2.39 -8.64 -2.67
C VAL A 119 2.79 -9.99 -2.07
N LEU A 120 3.79 -10.00 -1.18
CA LEU A 120 4.18 -11.22 -0.44
C LEU A 120 3.07 -11.71 0.50
N GLY A 121 2.20 -10.81 0.95
CA GLY A 121 1.02 -11.13 1.75
C GLY A 121 -0.18 -11.61 0.94
N VAL A 122 -0.18 -11.56 -0.40
CA VAL A 122 -1.36 -11.89 -1.22
C VAL A 122 -1.58 -13.42 -1.30
N PRO A 123 -2.79 -13.93 -1.05
CA PRO A 123 -3.11 -15.34 -1.24
C PRO A 123 -3.31 -15.68 -2.74
N TRP A 124 -2.24 -15.92 -3.48
CA TRP A 124 -2.28 -16.17 -4.94
C TRP A 124 -2.99 -17.46 -5.37
N GLY A 125 -3.03 -18.47 -4.49
CA GLY A 125 -3.56 -19.81 -4.79
C GLY A 125 -4.99 -20.05 -4.34
N ARG A 126 -5.78 -18.99 -4.13
CA ARG A 126 -7.18 -19.06 -3.71
C ARG A 126 -8.03 -18.15 -4.57
#